data_AF-A0A1H4R4Q5-F1
#
_entry.id   AF-A0A1H4R4Q5-F1
#
_cell.length_a   1.000
_cell.length_b   1.000
_cell.length_c   1.000
_cell.angle_alpha   90.00
_cell.angle_beta   90.00
_cell.angle_gamma   90.00
#
_symmetry.space_group_name_H-M   'P 1'
#
loop_
_entity.id
_entity.type
_entity.pdbx_description
1 polymer ?
#
loop_
_entity_poly.entity_id
_entity_poly.type
_entity_poly.pdbx_seq_one_letter_code
_entity_poly.pdbx_strand_id
1 'polypeptide(L)'
;MPPVAHSAQGKGHMGQITVEVIRLPGSVPSANQQRSKHSTIYATKIVEAGHLKAEAEVAVLNAENQHVMCPMCRVPINEIKAKGCGISVNPCNMEEIEKQNAKKIVEAKELEKQANISSQEVKAINAKIDQLDDVIRSLTKQIRAASKIATDNAEMAREIQEGVLEKRMLLDTARKLSKKRSDITNSGVAQNRLDEEREKMRSGRQRSLPKIGQISDVYRGILSTCFPGGMDGSIELDGNGLKVDAYFSGRSDVSTAALESLKIVAFDLSAMHRASEGKTDLPAFLLHDSPREADLDSALYAAIFTLAAEWEFGSGVCSFQYIVTTTTAPPERLQGDEFVKLKMSSTPPNDRLFRTDL
;
A
#
# COMPACT_ATOMS: atom_id res chain seq x y z
N MET A 1 -31.35 8.49 -40.22
CA MET A 1 -31.71 9.61 -39.33
C MET A 1 -31.07 9.37 -37.95
N PRO A 2 -30.53 10.40 -37.28
CA PRO A 2 -30.32 10.46 -35.81
C PRO A 2 -31.69 10.65 -35.08
N PRO A 3 -31.86 10.87 -33.74
CA PRO A 3 -30.95 11.42 -32.71
C PRO A 3 -30.94 10.72 -31.30
N VAL A 4 -29.98 10.93 -30.38
CA VAL A 4 -29.88 11.91 -29.21
C VAL A 4 -31.10 11.83 -28.26
N ALA A 5 -31.02 11.75 -26.91
CA ALA A 5 -30.20 12.55 -25.96
C ALA A 5 -29.88 11.98 -24.54
N HIS A 6 -29.04 12.74 -23.82
CA HIS A 6 -28.89 13.01 -22.36
C HIS A 6 -30.16 12.91 -21.45
N SER A 7 -30.17 12.92 -20.10
CA SER A 7 -29.18 12.91 -18.96
C SER A 7 -29.95 12.51 -17.64
N ALA A 8 -29.67 12.82 -16.35
CA ALA A 8 -28.74 13.70 -15.62
C ALA A 8 -28.58 13.36 -14.10
N GLN A 9 -27.55 13.96 -13.48
CA GLN A 9 -27.40 14.45 -12.07
C GLN A 9 -27.93 13.67 -10.84
N GLY A 10 -27.04 13.53 -9.84
CA GLY A 10 -27.40 13.42 -8.41
C GLY A 10 -26.97 14.67 -7.62
N LYS A 11 -27.52 14.88 -6.41
CA LYS A 11 -27.09 15.92 -5.47
C LYS A 11 -26.12 15.34 -4.44
N GLY A 12 -25.05 16.06 -4.10
CA GLY A 12 -24.01 15.61 -3.16
C GLY A 12 -24.17 16.13 -1.72
N HIS A 13 -23.21 15.74 -0.88
CA HIS A 13 -22.90 16.39 0.40
C HIS A 13 -21.40 16.27 0.69
N MET A 14 -20.85 17.21 1.46
CA MET A 14 -19.45 17.20 1.90
C MET A 14 -19.27 16.25 3.10
N GLY A 15 -18.11 15.60 3.20
CA GLY A 15 -17.73 14.77 4.34
C GLY A 15 -16.22 14.48 4.30
N GLN A 16 -15.55 14.59 5.45
CA GLN A 16 -14.09 14.57 5.58
C GLN A 16 -13.62 13.38 6.44
N ILE A 17 -12.34 13.02 6.34
CA ILE A 17 -11.51 12.36 7.37
C ILE A 17 -11.70 10.82 7.59
N THR A 18 -10.83 10.07 6.89
CA THR A 18 -9.83 9.06 7.34
C THR A 18 -10.14 7.81 8.23
N VAL A 19 -9.48 6.68 7.85
CA VAL A 19 -9.03 5.47 8.60
C VAL A 19 -10.08 4.54 9.26
N GLU A 20 -10.10 3.24 8.86
CA GLU A 20 -9.90 2.12 9.82
C GLU A 20 -9.47 0.78 9.17
N VAL A 21 -9.23 -0.25 10.02
CA VAL A 21 -8.43 -1.46 9.74
C VAL A 21 -9.30 -2.69 9.41
N ILE A 22 -8.89 -3.48 8.41
CA ILE A 22 -9.56 -4.73 8.02
C ILE A 22 -9.10 -5.91 8.89
N ARG A 23 -10.06 -6.71 9.37
CA ARG A 23 -9.86 -7.94 10.14
C ARG A 23 -10.30 -9.16 9.31
N LEU A 24 -9.42 -10.14 9.11
CA LEU A 24 -9.72 -11.32 8.29
C LEU A 24 -10.68 -12.31 9.00
N PRO A 25 -11.59 -12.99 8.27
CA PRO A 25 -12.64 -13.81 8.85
C PRO A 25 -12.27 -15.30 9.02
N GLY A 26 -12.94 -15.97 9.96
CA GLY A 26 -13.26 -17.41 9.92
C GLY A 26 -12.11 -18.42 10.07
N SER A 27 -11.77 -18.77 11.32
CA SER A 27 -10.79 -19.84 11.59
C SER A 27 -11.33 -21.25 11.28
N VAL A 28 -10.66 -21.97 10.37
CA VAL A 28 -10.76 -23.44 10.31
C VAL A 28 -10.26 -24.02 11.64
N PRO A 29 -10.94 -25.01 12.26
CA PRO A 29 -10.49 -25.59 13.51
C PRO A 29 -9.06 -26.14 13.41
N SER A 30 -8.17 -25.63 14.26
CA SER A 30 -6.76 -26.05 14.26
C SER A 30 -6.62 -27.56 14.53
N ALA A 31 -5.59 -28.20 13.98
CA ALA A 31 -5.24 -29.58 14.30
C ALA A 31 -5.11 -29.82 15.82
N ASN A 32 -4.67 -28.80 16.57
CA ASN A 32 -4.65 -28.82 18.05
C ASN A 32 -6.05 -28.88 18.67
N GLN A 33 -7.03 -28.18 18.09
CA GLN A 33 -8.42 -28.17 18.55
C GLN A 33 -9.12 -29.51 18.25
N GLN A 34 -8.85 -30.10 17.08
CA GLN A 34 -9.28 -31.45 16.74
C GLN A 34 -8.64 -32.49 17.69
N ARG A 35 -7.31 -32.47 17.84
CA ARG A 35 -6.59 -33.35 18.77
C ARG A 35 -7.14 -33.27 20.20
N SER A 36 -7.38 -32.04 20.69
CA SER A 36 -7.97 -31.81 22.01
C SER A 36 -9.35 -32.46 22.12
N LYS A 37 -10.25 -32.22 21.16
CA LYS A 37 -11.60 -32.81 21.12
C LYS A 37 -11.58 -34.34 21.20
N HIS A 38 -10.78 -35.02 20.38
CA HIS A 38 -10.72 -36.48 20.37
C HIS A 38 -10.03 -37.04 21.64
N SER A 39 -9.08 -36.31 22.23
CA SER A 39 -8.48 -36.63 23.54
C SER A 39 -9.51 -36.56 24.68
N THR A 40 -10.34 -35.51 24.72
CA THR A 40 -11.44 -35.39 25.69
C THR A 40 -12.47 -36.51 25.52
N ILE A 41 -12.88 -36.81 24.28
CA ILE A 41 -13.83 -37.91 23.99
C ILE A 41 -13.28 -39.27 24.46
N TYR A 42 -11.98 -39.54 24.26
CA TYR A 42 -11.32 -40.72 24.80
C TYR A 42 -11.39 -40.76 26.33
N ALA A 43 -10.98 -39.67 27.00
CA ALA A 43 -10.93 -39.61 28.46
C ALA A 43 -12.31 -39.81 29.11
N THR A 44 -13.35 -39.13 28.62
CA THR A 44 -14.72 -39.26 29.15
C THR A 44 -15.25 -40.68 28.99
N LYS A 45 -15.14 -41.28 27.78
CA LYS A 45 -15.74 -42.59 27.50
C LYS A 45 -15.04 -43.76 28.21
N ILE A 46 -13.74 -43.66 28.48
CA ILE A 46 -13.02 -44.65 29.31
C ILE A 46 -13.49 -44.59 30.77
N VAL A 47 -13.67 -43.39 31.32
CA VAL A 47 -14.17 -43.22 32.71
C VAL A 47 -15.61 -43.72 32.83
N GLU A 48 -16.47 -43.37 31.88
CA GLU A 48 -17.87 -43.79 31.82
C GLU A 48 -18.02 -45.33 31.70
N ALA A 49 -17.25 -45.96 30.81
CA ALA A 49 -17.19 -47.42 30.71
C ALA A 49 -16.66 -48.09 32.00
N GLY A 50 -15.70 -47.46 32.68
CA GLY A 50 -15.19 -47.91 33.97
C GLY A 50 -16.26 -47.88 35.07
N HIS A 51 -17.05 -46.82 35.16
CA HIS A 51 -18.19 -46.74 36.09
C HIS A 51 -19.24 -47.81 35.82
N LEU A 52 -19.65 -48.00 34.56
CA LEU A 52 -20.65 -49.02 34.19
C LEU A 52 -20.18 -50.46 34.51
N LYS A 53 -18.88 -50.73 34.38
CA LYS A 53 -18.28 -52.02 34.81
C LYS A 53 -18.28 -52.17 36.34
N ALA A 54 -17.79 -51.16 37.06
CA ALA A 54 -17.74 -51.20 38.52
C ALA A 54 -19.15 -51.36 39.15
N GLU A 55 -20.18 -50.71 38.60
CA GLU A 55 -21.56 -50.91 39.03
C GLU A 55 -22.07 -52.34 38.77
N ALA A 56 -21.75 -52.92 37.61
CA ALA A 56 -22.13 -54.29 37.29
C ALA A 56 -21.38 -55.32 38.18
N GLU A 57 -20.09 -55.12 38.43
CA GLU A 57 -19.27 -55.95 39.32
C GLU A 57 -19.78 -55.90 40.77
N VAL A 58 -20.10 -54.71 41.29
CA VAL A 58 -20.73 -54.54 42.61
C VAL A 58 -22.11 -55.21 42.67
N ALA A 59 -22.90 -55.16 41.59
CA ALA A 59 -24.19 -55.84 41.55
C ALA A 59 -24.06 -57.37 41.54
N VAL A 60 -23.05 -57.93 40.85
CA VAL A 60 -22.74 -59.38 40.88
C VAL A 60 -22.27 -59.81 42.27
N LEU A 61 -21.32 -59.07 42.87
CA LEU A 61 -20.81 -59.36 44.22
C LEU A 61 -21.92 -59.33 45.29
N ASN A 62 -22.94 -58.48 45.13
CA ASN A 62 -24.11 -58.45 46.01
C ASN A 62 -25.11 -59.61 45.76
N ALA A 63 -25.10 -60.22 44.57
CA ALA A 63 -25.96 -61.36 44.23
C ALA A 63 -25.38 -62.71 44.69
N GLU A 64 -24.06 -62.87 44.59
CA GLU A 64 -23.32 -64.09 44.89
C GLU A 64 -23.01 -64.30 46.38
N ASN A 65 -22.75 -63.21 47.14
CA ASN A 65 -22.29 -63.33 48.53
C ASN A 65 -23.41 -63.86 49.46
N GLN A 66 -23.24 -65.11 49.92
CA GLN A 66 -24.17 -65.82 50.79
C GLN A 66 -24.36 -65.22 52.21
N HIS A 67 -23.63 -64.16 52.56
CA HIS A 67 -23.68 -63.47 53.85
C HIS A 67 -24.03 -61.97 53.74
N VAL A 68 -24.54 -61.50 52.59
CA VAL A 68 -25.14 -60.16 52.53
C VAL A 68 -26.40 -60.14 53.41
N MET A 69 -26.39 -59.28 54.41
CA MET A 69 -27.55 -58.97 55.26
C MET A 69 -28.38 -57.88 54.58
N CYS A 70 -29.71 -58.04 54.54
CA CYS A 70 -30.58 -56.99 54.02
C CYS A 70 -30.42 -55.69 54.85
N PRO A 71 -30.11 -54.53 54.24
CA PRO A 71 -29.86 -53.30 55.00
C PRO A 71 -31.08 -52.79 55.78
N MET A 72 -32.30 -53.14 55.34
CA MET A 72 -33.55 -52.73 55.98
C MET A 72 -33.96 -53.59 57.17
N CYS A 73 -33.77 -54.92 57.10
CA CYS A 73 -34.27 -55.85 58.13
C CYS A 73 -33.20 -56.72 58.80
N ARG A 74 -31.94 -56.65 58.35
CA ARG A 74 -30.78 -57.40 58.85
C ARG A 74 -30.94 -58.93 58.87
N VAL A 75 -31.83 -59.48 58.04
CA VAL A 75 -31.95 -60.91 57.77
C VAL A 75 -30.99 -61.29 56.61
N PRO A 76 -30.33 -62.46 56.62
CA PRO A 76 -29.51 -62.91 55.49
C PRO A 76 -30.33 -63.03 54.20
N ILE A 77 -29.79 -62.55 53.08
CA ILE A 77 -30.51 -62.57 51.79
C ILE A 77 -30.90 -63.99 51.35
N ASN A 78 -30.15 -65.03 51.73
CA ASN A 78 -30.51 -66.42 51.46
C ASN A 78 -31.78 -66.88 52.20
N GLU A 79 -32.03 -66.40 53.42
CA GLU A 79 -33.25 -66.70 54.16
C GLU A 79 -34.45 -65.94 53.57
N ILE A 80 -34.23 -64.70 53.10
CA ILE A 80 -35.22 -63.91 52.35
C ILE A 80 -35.57 -64.59 51.01
N LYS A 81 -34.58 -65.14 50.28
CA LYS A 81 -34.79 -65.94 49.06
C LYS A 81 -35.66 -67.18 49.33
N ALA A 82 -35.52 -67.82 50.50
CA ALA A 82 -36.23 -69.04 50.85
C ALA A 82 -37.64 -68.83 51.47
N LYS A 83 -37.86 -67.73 52.19
CA LYS A 83 -39.09 -67.47 52.98
C LYS A 83 -39.90 -66.25 52.52
N GLY A 84 -39.37 -65.45 51.58
CA GLY A 84 -39.91 -64.15 51.19
C GLY A 84 -39.50 -63.02 52.16
N CYS A 85 -39.67 -61.77 51.72
CA CYS A 85 -39.40 -60.60 52.56
C CYS A 85 -40.69 -60.11 53.22
N GLY A 86 -40.78 -60.17 54.56
CA GLY A 86 -41.94 -59.64 55.30
C GLY A 86 -42.09 -58.11 55.31
N ILE A 87 -41.18 -57.37 54.66
CA ILE A 87 -41.12 -55.90 54.66
C ILE A 87 -41.19 -55.32 53.22
N SER A 88 -40.71 -56.04 52.20
CA SER A 88 -40.86 -55.65 50.80
C SER A 88 -41.96 -56.48 50.14
N VAL A 89 -43.10 -55.85 49.87
CA VAL A 89 -44.25 -56.46 49.17
C VAL A 89 -43.88 -56.83 47.72
N ASN A 90 -42.92 -56.12 47.12
CA ASN A 90 -42.35 -56.47 45.83
C ASN A 90 -41.17 -57.45 46.00
N PRO A 91 -41.17 -58.62 45.35
CA PRO A 91 -40.00 -59.48 45.28
C PRO A 91 -38.90 -58.83 44.43
N CYS A 92 -37.64 -59.02 44.82
CA CYS A 92 -36.50 -58.55 44.04
C CYS A 92 -36.34 -59.41 42.77
N ASN A 93 -36.65 -58.86 41.59
CA ASN A 93 -36.53 -59.58 40.33
C ASN A 93 -35.06 -59.62 39.86
N MET A 94 -34.36 -60.69 40.26
CA MET A 94 -32.96 -60.94 39.89
C MET A 94 -32.76 -61.03 38.37
N GLU A 95 -33.71 -61.59 37.62
CA GLU A 95 -33.62 -61.75 36.15
C GLU A 95 -33.55 -60.38 35.44
N GLU A 96 -34.33 -59.40 35.91
CA GLU A 96 -34.27 -58.04 35.36
C GLU A 96 -32.99 -57.29 35.81
N ILE A 97 -32.43 -57.59 36.99
CA ILE A 97 -31.13 -57.05 37.44
C ILE A 97 -29.98 -57.62 36.60
N GLU A 98 -29.94 -58.94 36.37
CA GLU A 98 -28.95 -59.61 35.53
C GLU A 98 -29.00 -59.08 34.09
N LYS A 99 -30.21 -58.91 33.55
CA LYS A 99 -30.48 -58.29 32.25
C LYS A 99 -30.09 -56.81 32.19
N GLN A 100 -30.16 -56.06 33.29
CA GLN A 100 -29.66 -54.68 33.36
C GLN A 100 -28.13 -54.63 33.45
N ASN A 101 -27.49 -55.52 34.22
CA ASN A 101 -26.04 -55.66 34.25
C ASN A 101 -25.48 -56.07 32.88
N ALA A 102 -26.14 -57.01 32.19
CA ALA A 102 -25.79 -57.41 30.83
C ALA A 102 -25.86 -56.24 29.84
N LYS A 103 -26.89 -55.37 29.93
CA LYS A 103 -26.96 -54.11 29.15
C LYS A 103 -25.78 -53.18 29.46
N LYS A 104 -25.49 -52.90 30.74
CA LYS A 104 -24.34 -52.05 31.14
C LYS A 104 -23.01 -52.58 30.64
N ILE A 105 -22.80 -53.91 30.66
CA ILE A 105 -21.58 -54.56 30.14
C ILE A 105 -21.46 -54.42 28.62
N VAL A 106 -22.58 -54.45 27.87
CA VAL A 106 -22.59 -54.20 26.41
C VAL A 106 -22.31 -52.72 26.11
N GLU A 107 -22.94 -51.81 26.86
CA GLU A 107 -22.78 -50.36 26.73
C GLU A 107 -21.34 -49.92 27.02
N ALA A 108 -20.74 -50.41 28.12
CA ALA A 108 -19.33 -50.17 28.44
C ALA A 108 -18.37 -50.64 27.33
N LYS A 109 -18.64 -51.80 26.70
CA LYS A 109 -17.82 -52.31 25.57
C LYS A 109 -17.92 -51.43 24.32
N GLU A 110 -19.10 -50.87 24.04
CA GLU A 110 -19.27 -49.95 22.91
C GLU A 110 -18.62 -48.59 23.19
N LEU A 111 -18.68 -48.09 24.44
CA LEU A 111 -17.95 -46.89 24.87
C LEU A 111 -16.42 -47.08 24.76
N GLU A 112 -15.87 -48.23 25.19
CA GLU A 112 -14.46 -48.58 25.03
C GLU A 112 -14.05 -48.66 23.55
N LYS A 113 -14.89 -49.25 22.69
CA LYS A 113 -14.67 -49.29 21.23
C LYS A 113 -14.63 -47.88 20.64
N GLN A 114 -15.53 -47.00 21.03
CA GLN A 114 -15.56 -45.60 20.57
C GLN A 114 -14.38 -44.78 21.11
N ALA A 115 -13.95 -45.02 22.35
CA ALA A 115 -12.74 -44.43 22.90
C ALA A 115 -11.49 -44.89 22.11
N ASN A 116 -11.37 -46.18 21.80
CA ASN A 116 -10.26 -46.72 21.02
C ASN A 116 -10.16 -46.10 19.62
N ILE A 117 -11.29 -45.82 18.96
CA ILE A 117 -11.33 -45.05 17.70
C ILE A 117 -10.73 -43.65 17.91
N SER A 118 -11.18 -42.89 18.90
CA SER A 118 -10.62 -41.56 19.18
C SER A 118 -9.15 -41.57 19.61
N SER A 119 -8.67 -42.64 20.24
CA SER A 119 -7.24 -42.85 20.52
C SER A 119 -6.42 -43.05 19.23
N GLN A 120 -6.96 -43.79 18.25
CA GLN A 120 -6.33 -43.96 16.94
C GLN A 120 -6.32 -42.64 16.13
N GLU A 121 -7.40 -41.87 16.19
CA GLU A 121 -7.49 -40.54 15.54
C GLU A 121 -6.45 -39.56 16.13
N VAL A 122 -6.28 -39.51 17.45
CA VAL A 122 -5.24 -38.68 18.11
C VAL A 122 -3.83 -39.10 17.67
N LYS A 123 -3.55 -40.41 17.57
CA LYS A 123 -2.26 -40.94 17.09
C LYS A 123 -2.01 -40.55 15.63
N ALA A 124 -3.03 -40.66 14.76
CA ALA A 124 -2.94 -40.28 13.35
C ALA A 124 -2.76 -38.76 13.15
N ILE A 125 -3.34 -37.93 14.02
CA ILE A 125 -3.12 -36.47 14.00
C ILE A 125 -1.69 -36.13 14.43
N ASN A 126 -1.18 -36.73 15.51
CA ASN A 126 0.21 -36.50 15.96
C ASN A 126 1.23 -36.90 14.88
N ALA A 127 1.10 -38.07 14.28
CA ALA A 127 2.01 -38.51 13.22
C ALA A 127 2.06 -37.56 12.00
N LYS A 128 0.95 -36.87 11.69
CA LYS A 128 0.92 -35.82 10.66
C LYS A 128 1.58 -34.50 11.12
N ILE A 129 1.50 -34.16 12.40
CA ILE A 129 2.21 -33.01 12.97
C ILE A 129 3.72 -33.25 12.88
N ASP A 130 4.19 -34.43 13.31
CA ASP A 130 5.62 -34.79 13.27
C ASP A 130 6.19 -34.74 11.84
N GLN A 131 5.44 -35.27 10.85
CA GLN A 131 5.79 -35.18 9.43
C GLN A 131 5.88 -33.74 8.91
N LEU A 132 4.95 -32.86 9.30
CA LEU A 132 4.97 -31.45 8.90
C LEU A 132 6.13 -30.69 9.56
N ASP A 133 6.44 -31.00 10.81
CA ASP A 133 7.57 -30.43 11.56
C ASP A 133 8.91 -30.73 10.87
N ASP A 134 9.12 -31.97 10.41
CA ASP A 134 10.35 -32.34 9.67
C ASP A 134 10.44 -31.68 8.28
N VAL A 135 9.30 -31.50 7.59
CA VAL A 135 9.25 -30.70 6.35
C VAL A 135 9.60 -29.24 6.63
N ILE A 136 9.06 -28.63 7.70
CA ILE A 136 9.36 -27.25 8.12
C ILE A 136 10.85 -27.10 8.48
N ARG A 137 11.45 -28.07 9.18
CA ARG A 137 12.89 -28.09 9.50
C ARG A 137 13.74 -28.17 8.22
N SER A 138 13.36 -29.03 7.27
CA SER A 138 14.04 -29.16 5.97
C SER A 138 13.98 -27.86 5.16
N LEU A 139 12.79 -27.28 5.00
CA LEU A 139 12.60 -26.00 4.28
C LEU A 139 13.34 -24.85 4.96
N THR A 140 13.33 -24.77 6.30
CA THR A 140 14.08 -23.76 7.06
C THR A 140 15.59 -23.86 6.81
N LYS A 141 16.13 -25.08 6.70
CA LYS A 141 17.54 -25.32 6.36
C LYS A 141 17.86 -24.88 4.92
N GLN A 142 16.97 -25.18 3.96
CA GLN A 142 17.12 -24.76 2.57
C GLN A 142 17.07 -23.24 2.42
N ILE A 143 16.11 -22.57 3.06
CA ILE A 143 15.98 -21.10 3.07
C ILE A 143 17.27 -20.46 3.60
N ARG A 144 17.79 -20.91 4.75
CA ARG A 144 19.04 -20.38 5.32
C ARG A 144 20.24 -20.55 4.38
N ALA A 145 20.34 -21.67 3.66
CA ALA A 145 21.39 -21.88 2.67
C ALA A 145 21.24 -20.93 1.47
N ALA A 146 20.03 -20.79 0.93
CA ALA A 146 19.72 -19.89 -0.18
C ALA A 146 19.96 -18.41 0.19
N SER A 147 19.55 -17.99 1.39
CA SER A 147 19.81 -16.64 1.90
C SER A 147 21.30 -16.35 2.02
N LYS A 148 22.13 -17.31 2.46
CA LYS A 148 23.60 -17.11 2.48
C LYS A 148 24.17 -16.96 1.07
N ILE A 149 23.76 -17.82 0.13
CA ILE A 149 24.21 -17.71 -1.27
C ILE A 149 23.81 -16.34 -1.85
N ALA A 150 22.63 -15.82 -1.49
CA ALA A 150 22.20 -14.48 -1.90
C ALA A 150 23.04 -13.34 -1.28
N THR A 151 23.44 -13.43 0.00
CA THR A 151 24.32 -12.42 0.62
C THR A 151 25.73 -12.46 0.03
N ASP A 152 26.30 -13.66 -0.11
CA ASP A 152 27.66 -13.87 -0.64
C ASP A 152 27.75 -13.36 -2.10
N ASN A 153 26.71 -13.60 -2.91
CA ASN A 153 26.61 -13.07 -4.28
C ASN A 153 26.42 -11.54 -4.32
N ALA A 154 25.68 -10.95 -3.38
CA ALA A 154 25.46 -9.52 -3.32
C ALA A 154 26.73 -8.74 -2.95
N GLU A 155 27.56 -9.30 -2.06
CA GLU A 155 28.87 -8.75 -1.72
C GLU A 155 29.83 -8.79 -2.92
N MET A 156 29.94 -9.93 -3.60
CA MET A 156 30.76 -10.06 -4.82
C MET A 156 30.28 -9.12 -5.94
N ALA A 157 28.97 -8.92 -6.09
CA ALA A 157 28.42 -7.98 -7.07
C ALA A 157 28.81 -6.52 -6.75
N ARG A 158 28.89 -6.14 -5.47
CA ARG A 158 29.35 -4.81 -5.03
C ARG A 158 30.84 -4.60 -5.37
N GLU A 159 31.70 -5.57 -5.06
CA GLU A 159 33.14 -5.49 -5.40
C GLU A 159 33.37 -5.31 -6.91
N ILE A 160 32.60 -6.04 -7.74
CA ILE A 160 32.66 -5.92 -9.19
C ILE A 160 32.20 -4.52 -9.65
N GLN A 161 31.14 -3.95 -9.06
CA GLN A 161 30.68 -2.60 -9.39
C GLN A 161 31.71 -1.52 -9.01
N GLU A 162 32.32 -1.61 -7.82
CA GLU A 162 33.36 -0.69 -7.36
C GLU A 162 34.59 -0.74 -8.28
N GLY A 163 35.06 -1.95 -8.65
CA GLY A 163 36.17 -2.13 -9.59
C GLY A 163 35.85 -1.73 -11.04
N VAL A 164 34.58 -1.70 -11.45
CA VAL A 164 34.15 -1.14 -12.76
C VAL A 164 34.13 0.39 -12.73
N LEU A 165 33.71 1.00 -11.61
CA LEU A 165 33.70 2.45 -11.44
C LEU A 165 35.12 3.03 -11.51
N GLU A 166 36.06 2.43 -10.77
CA GLU A 166 37.48 2.84 -10.76
C GLU A 166 38.08 2.82 -12.17
N LYS A 167 37.92 1.69 -12.89
CA LYS A 167 38.44 1.54 -14.27
C LYS A 167 37.82 2.56 -15.23
N ARG A 168 36.55 2.94 -15.04
CA ARG A 168 35.90 4.00 -15.82
C ARG A 168 36.52 5.37 -15.55
N MET A 169 36.77 5.71 -14.28
CA MET A 169 37.43 6.97 -13.89
C MET A 169 38.85 7.08 -14.45
N LEU A 170 39.62 5.97 -14.47
CA LEU A 170 40.94 5.91 -15.09
C LEU A 170 40.87 6.14 -16.62
N LEU A 171 39.93 5.49 -17.31
CA LEU A 171 39.73 5.67 -18.76
C LEU A 171 39.33 7.11 -19.13
N ASP A 172 38.42 7.72 -18.38
CA ASP A 172 38.00 9.11 -18.64
C ASP A 172 39.09 10.13 -18.28
N THR A 173 39.97 9.80 -17.33
CA THR A 173 41.19 10.59 -17.06
C THR A 173 42.19 10.47 -18.20
N ALA A 174 42.44 9.27 -18.72
CA ALA A 174 43.30 9.05 -19.89
C ALA A 174 42.77 9.78 -21.14
N ARG A 175 41.45 9.77 -21.37
CA ARG A 175 40.78 10.55 -22.44
C ARG A 175 41.00 12.05 -22.28
N LYS A 176 40.83 12.61 -21.08
CA LYS A 176 41.08 14.04 -20.79
C LYS A 176 42.54 14.43 -21.07
N LEU A 177 43.50 13.60 -20.67
CA LEU A 177 44.92 13.81 -20.93
C LEU A 177 45.26 13.70 -22.43
N SER A 178 44.69 12.72 -23.13
CA SER A 178 44.84 12.55 -24.59
C SER A 178 44.31 13.76 -25.35
N LYS A 179 43.10 14.25 -25.00
CA LYS A 179 42.53 15.47 -25.59
C LYS A 179 43.41 16.70 -25.33
N LYS A 180 43.84 16.91 -24.07
CA LYS A 180 44.73 18.03 -23.73
C LYS A 180 46.05 17.99 -24.51
N ARG A 181 46.57 16.80 -24.83
CA ARG A 181 47.75 16.62 -25.70
C ARG A 181 47.46 16.99 -27.16
N SER A 182 46.30 16.61 -27.72
CA SER A 182 45.92 17.01 -29.09
C SER A 182 45.61 18.51 -29.21
N ASP A 183 45.07 19.11 -28.16
CA ASP A 183 44.75 20.55 -28.14
C ASP A 183 46.04 21.38 -28.18
N ILE A 184 47.08 20.97 -27.42
CA ILE A 184 48.42 21.60 -27.45
C ILE A 184 49.06 21.55 -28.85
N THR A 185 48.87 20.48 -29.61
CA THR A 185 49.51 20.32 -30.94
C THR A 185 48.87 21.13 -32.08
N ASN A 186 47.66 21.69 -31.90
CA ASN A 186 46.87 22.28 -33.01
C ASN A 186 46.76 23.82 -32.98
N SER A 187 47.47 24.49 -32.07
CA SER A 187 47.20 25.87 -31.63
C SER A 187 47.06 26.91 -32.77
N GLY A 188 47.90 26.85 -33.81
CA GLY A 188 47.92 27.86 -34.89
C GLY A 188 46.70 27.89 -35.80
N VAL A 189 46.12 26.72 -36.14
CA VAL A 189 44.92 26.63 -37.02
C VAL A 189 43.63 26.67 -36.19
N ALA A 190 43.70 26.31 -34.91
CA ALA A 190 42.57 26.40 -33.99
C ALA A 190 42.11 27.83 -33.77
N GLN A 191 43.03 28.80 -33.68
CA GLN A 191 42.70 30.19 -33.34
C GLN A 191 41.76 30.85 -34.36
N ASN A 192 42.08 30.80 -35.66
CA ASN A 192 41.24 31.40 -36.71
C ASN A 192 39.82 30.79 -36.71
N ARG A 193 39.72 29.46 -36.51
CA ARG A 193 38.42 28.78 -36.38
C ARG A 193 37.66 29.19 -35.12
N LEU A 194 38.34 29.39 -33.99
CA LEU A 194 37.73 29.90 -32.77
C LEU A 194 37.21 31.33 -32.95
N ASP A 195 37.92 32.17 -33.71
CA ASP A 195 37.49 33.55 -33.99
C ASP A 195 36.33 33.61 -35.01
N GLU A 196 36.30 32.71 -36.01
CA GLU A 196 35.11 32.49 -36.86
C GLU A 196 33.89 32.04 -36.04
N GLU A 197 34.04 31.06 -35.14
CA GLU A 197 32.94 30.59 -34.28
C GLU A 197 32.52 31.66 -33.24
N ARG A 198 33.46 32.48 -32.74
CA ARG A 198 33.15 33.63 -31.87
C ARG A 198 32.29 34.65 -32.59
N GLU A 199 32.58 35.01 -33.83
CA GLU A 199 31.76 35.96 -34.59
C GLU A 199 30.41 35.35 -35.04
N LYS A 200 30.35 34.04 -35.34
CA LYS A 200 29.06 33.33 -35.49
C LYS A 200 28.22 33.44 -34.21
N MET A 201 28.79 33.11 -33.04
CA MET A 201 28.14 33.23 -31.73
C MET A 201 27.72 34.68 -31.41
N ARG A 202 28.58 35.67 -31.70
CA ARG A 202 28.30 37.09 -31.52
C ARG A 202 27.12 37.55 -32.38
N SER A 203 27.12 37.20 -33.67
CA SER A 203 26.01 37.51 -34.58
C SER A 203 24.72 36.78 -34.20
N GLY A 204 24.81 35.60 -33.58
CA GLY A 204 23.68 34.86 -33.02
C GLY A 204 23.07 35.61 -31.83
N ARG A 205 23.90 35.95 -30.84
CA ARG A 205 23.51 36.75 -29.66
C ARG A 205 22.93 38.11 -30.04
N GLN A 206 23.52 38.81 -31.01
CA GLN A 206 23.01 40.10 -31.48
C GLN A 206 21.63 39.98 -32.16
N ARG A 207 21.33 38.83 -32.77
CA ARG A 207 19.99 38.53 -33.34
C ARG A 207 18.98 38.05 -32.29
N SER A 208 19.42 37.44 -31.19
CA SER A 208 18.52 37.00 -30.11
C SER A 208 18.21 38.10 -29.09
N LEU A 209 19.15 39.00 -28.78
CA LEU A 209 19.01 40.09 -27.81
C LEU A 209 17.66 40.86 -27.88
N PRO A 210 17.20 41.37 -29.04
CA PRO A 210 15.91 42.08 -29.10
C PRO A 210 14.69 41.18 -28.88
N LYS A 211 14.80 39.86 -29.16
CA LYS A 211 13.74 38.88 -28.84
C LYS A 211 13.72 38.55 -27.34
N ILE A 212 14.91 38.45 -26.74
CA ILE A 212 15.08 38.21 -25.29
C ILE A 212 14.55 39.40 -24.49
N GLY A 213 14.85 40.63 -24.90
CA GLY A 213 14.25 41.84 -24.32
C GLY A 213 12.72 41.77 -24.32
N GLN A 214 12.11 41.52 -25.48
CA GLN A 214 10.66 41.45 -25.61
C GLN A 214 9.95 40.38 -24.74
N ILE A 215 10.61 39.27 -24.39
CA ILE A 215 10.04 38.31 -23.42
C ILE A 215 10.39 38.69 -21.97
N SER A 216 11.56 39.28 -21.73
CA SER A 216 11.98 39.84 -20.43
C SER A 216 11.05 40.98 -19.97
N ASP A 217 10.57 41.82 -20.91
CA ASP A 217 9.60 42.88 -20.65
C ASP A 217 8.23 42.32 -20.21
N VAL A 218 7.73 41.29 -20.92
CA VAL A 218 6.47 40.60 -20.57
C VAL A 218 6.60 39.86 -19.23
N TYR A 219 7.72 39.17 -19.01
CA TYR A 219 8.02 38.48 -17.76
C TYR A 219 8.09 39.43 -16.56
N ARG A 220 8.75 40.58 -16.71
CA ARG A 220 8.77 41.65 -15.70
C ARG A 220 7.36 42.19 -15.43
N GLY A 221 6.56 42.39 -16.48
CA GLY A 221 5.14 42.74 -16.36
C GLY A 221 4.37 41.73 -15.52
N ILE A 222 4.45 40.45 -15.86
CA ILE A 222 3.81 39.33 -15.16
C ILE A 222 4.23 39.25 -13.69
N LEU A 223 5.53 39.38 -13.38
CA LEU A 223 6.01 39.45 -12.01
C LEU A 223 5.41 40.65 -11.25
N SER A 224 5.40 41.84 -11.87
CA SER A 224 4.89 43.05 -11.23
C SER A 224 3.38 43.04 -10.98
N THR A 225 2.58 42.45 -11.89
CA THR A 225 1.12 42.33 -11.76
C THR A 225 0.74 41.29 -10.71
N CYS A 226 1.35 40.10 -10.75
CA CYS A 226 1.02 39.05 -9.79
C CYS A 226 1.55 39.35 -8.38
N PHE A 227 2.67 40.07 -8.27
CA PHE A 227 3.43 40.20 -7.01
C PHE A 227 3.74 41.68 -6.69
N PRO A 228 2.73 42.48 -6.28
CA PRO A 228 2.85 43.92 -6.00
C PRO A 228 3.74 44.29 -4.79
N GLY A 229 4.49 43.35 -4.22
CA GLY A 229 5.54 43.58 -3.23
C GLY A 229 6.89 44.03 -3.84
N GLY A 230 6.91 44.46 -5.10
CA GLY A 230 8.12 44.90 -5.81
C GLY A 230 8.99 43.75 -6.30
N MET A 231 8.41 42.65 -6.79
CA MET A 231 9.22 41.65 -7.49
C MET A 231 9.59 42.11 -8.90
N ASP A 232 10.82 41.81 -9.27
CA ASP A 232 11.46 42.15 -10.53
C ASP A 232 12.28 40.95 -11.04
N GLY A 233 12.71 40.97 -12.29
CA GLY A 233 13.41 39.82 -12.85
C GLY A 233 14.08 40.07 -14.21
N SER A 234 14.78 39.05 -14.68
CA SER A 234 15.49 39.07 -15.96
C SER A 234 15.38 37.73 -16.68
N ILE A 235 15.44 37.80 -18.02
CA ILE A 235 15.70 36.67 -18.90
C ILE A 235 16.98 37.01 -19.68
N GLU A 236 17.97 36.14 -19.62
CA GLU A 236 19.26 36.26 -20.30
C GLU A 236 19.55 35.01 -21.14
N LEU A 237 20.42 35.12 -22.14
CA LEU A 237 20.91 33.98 -22.93
C LEU A 237 22.43 33.91 -22.82
N ASP A 238 22.93 32.93 -22.06
CA ASP A 238 24.34 32.84 -21.68
C ASP A 238 25.12 31.90 -22.63
N GLY A 239 26.08 31.12 -22.13
CA GLY A 239 26.75 30.05 -22.89
C GLY A 239 26.10 28.68 -22.76
N ASN A 240 25.14 28.51 -21.86
CA ASN A 240 24.57 27.24 -21.44
C ASN A 240 23.07 27.13 -21.78
N GLY A 241 22.34 28.24 -21.84
CA GLY A 241 20.93 28.28 -22.23
C GLY A 241 20.26 29.63 -21.99
N LEU A 242 18.94 29.61 -21.85
CA LEU A 242 18.20 30.72 -21.27
C LEU A 242 18.32 30.64 -19.75
N LYS A 243 18.77 31.72 -19.12
CA LYS A 243 18.77 31.91 -17.67
C LYS A 243 17.62 32.84 -17.32
N VAL A 244 16.79 32.43 -16.38
CA VAL A 244 15.68 33.22 -15.84
C VAL A 244 15.97 33.47 -14.36
N ASP A 245 15.78 34.71 -13.91
CA ASP A 245 15.93 35.11 -12.51
C ASP A 245 14.71 35.91 -12.03
N ALA A 246 14.41 35.81 -10.73
CA ALA A 246 13.41 36.63 -10.05
C ALA A 246 13.98 37.05 -8.69
N TYR A 247 13.72 38.29 -8.28
CA TYR A 247 14.22 38.86 -7.03
C TYR A 247 13.28 39.96 -6.51
N PHE A 248 13.38 40.28 -5.22
CA PHE A 248 12.65 41.42 -4.64
C PHE A 248 13.47 42.69 -4.81
N SER A 249 12.85 43.79 -5.27
CA SER A 249 13.51 45.07 -5.44
C SER A 249 14.11 45.56 -4.11
N GLY A 250 15.43 45.68 -4.05
CA GLY A 250 16.17 46.04 -2.83
C GLY A 250 16.61 44.86 -1.94
N ARG A 251 16.40 43.60 -2.35
CA ARG A 251 16.98 42.40 -1.71
C ARG A 251 17.40 41.35 -2.74
N SER A 252 18.70 41.26 -3.00
CA SER A 252 19.32 40.40 -4.01
C SER A 252 19.24 38.90 -3.72
N ASP A 253 19.37 38.48 -2.45
CA ASP A 253 19.78 37.11 -2.10
C ASP A 253 18.73 36.30 -1.32
N VAL A 254 17.43 36.48 -1.63
CA VAL A 254 16.33 35.74 -0.98
C VAL A 254 15.77 34.66 -1.91
N SER A 255 16.62 33.71 -2.30
CA SER A 255 16.18 32.52 -3.06
C SER A 255 15.47 31.54 -2.12
N THR A 256 14.14 31.53 -2.17
CA THR A 256 13.30 30.47 -1.55
C THR A 256 12.86 29.48 -2.62
N ALA A 257 12.55 28.25 -2.22
CA ALA A 257 12.06 27.24 -3.16
C ALA A 257 10.75 27.68 -3.86
N ALA A 258 9.84 28.34 -3.13
CA ALA A 258 8.66 28.99 -3.70
C ALA A 258 9.02 30.02 -4.81
N LEU A 259 10.07 30.83 -4.63
CA LEU A 259 10.49 31.83 -5.62
C LEU A 259 11.05 31.18 -6.89
N GLU A 260 11.83 30.10 -6.75
CA GLU A 260 12.35 29.35 -7.91
C GLU A 260 11.24 28.66 -8.71
N SER A 261 10.26 28.02 -8.07
CA SER A 261 9.08 27.47 -8.76
C SER A 261 8.26 28.57 -9.46
N LEU A 262 8.06 29.71 -8.79
CA LEU A 262 7.28 30.84 -9.31
C LEU A 262 7.91 31.51 -10.54
N LYS A 263 9.24 31.58 -10.55
CA LYS A 263 10.07 32.06 -11.67
C LYS A 263 9.85 31.27 -12.96
N ILE A 264 9.74 29.93 -12.86
CA ILE A 264 9.44 29.08 -14.00
C ILE A 264 8.01 29.31 -14.48
N VAL A 265 7.03 29.28 -13.58
CA VAL A 265 5.61 29.54 -13.91
C VAL A 265 5.40 30.91 -14.59
N ALA A 266 6.08 31.96 -14.12
CA ALA A 266 6.02 33.28 -14.74
C ALA A 266 6.68 33.33 -16.13
N PHE A 267 7.76 32.58 -16.35
CA PHE A 267 8.39 32.43 -17.67
C PHE A 267 7.47 31.69 -18.66
N ASP A 268 6.84 30.60 -18.24
CA ASP A 268 5.93 29.82 -19.09
C ASP A 268 4.67 30.61 -19.45
N LEU A 269 4.12 31.38 -18.50
CA LEU A 269 3.06 32.37 -18.77
C LEU A 269 3.52 33.46 -19.75
N SER A 270 4.79 33.88 -19.70
CA SER A 270 5.36 34.84 -20.66
C SER A 270 5.45 34.26 -22.07
N ALA A 271 5.85 33.00 -22.19
CA ALA A 271 5.90 32.29 -23.45
C ALA A 271 4.49 32.09 -24.06
N MET A 272 3.51 31.71 -23.23
CA MET A 272 2.11 31.56 -23.65
C MET A 272 1.50 32.91 -24.08
N HIS A 273 1.75 34.00 -23.34
CA HIS A 273 1.29 35.35 -23.71
C HIS A 273 1.88 35.77 -25.06
N ARG A 274 3.18 35.55 -25.28
CA ARG A 274 3.84 35.84 -26.57
C ARG A 274 3.35 34.96 -27.72
N ALA A 275 2.83 33.76 -27.43
CA ALA A 275 2.16 32.91 -28.41
C ALA A 275 0.72 33.36 -28.72
N SER A 276 -0.06 33.78 -27.72
CA SER A 276 -1.44 34.27 -27.92
C SER A 276 -1.49 35.59 -28.68
N GLU A 277 -0.45 36.42 -28.56
CA GLU A 277 -0.20 37.59 -29.41
C GLU A 277 0.21 37.24 -30.86
N GLY A 278 0.43 35.95 -31.20
CA GLY A 278 0.91 35.52 -32.52
C GLY A 278 2.36 35.90 -32.83
N LYS A 279 3.19 36.13 -31.79
CA LYS A 279 4.58 36.62 -31.93
C LYS A 279 5.65 35.52 -31.74
N THR A 280 5.25 34.25 -31.69
CA THR A 280 6.12 33.08 -31.63
C THR A 280 5.53 31.93 -32.44
N ASP A 281 6.36 30.95 -32.82
CA ASP A 281 5.92 29.71 -33.47
C ASP A 281 5.45 28.64 -32.45
N LEU A 282 5.25 29.03 -31.19
CA LEU A 282 4.74 28.14 -30.14
C LEU A 282 3.20 28.12 -30.15
N PRO A 283 2.56 27.02 -29.76
CA PRO A 283 1.12 27.04 -29.51
C PRO A 283 0.81 27.95 -28.31
N ALA A 284 -0.30 28.68 -28.38
CA ALA A 284 -0.86 29.40 -27.24
C ALA A 284 -1.58 28.44 -26.27
N PHE A 285 -0.89 27.38 -25.87
CA PHE A 285 -1.38 26.31 -25.02
C PHE A 285 -0.38 26.06 -23.90
N LEU A 286 -0.87 25.98 -22.66
CA LEU A 286 -0.06 25.68 -21.48
C LEU A 286 -0.80 24.72 -20.56
N LEU A 287 -0.10 23.71 -20.07
CA LEU A 287 -0.57 22.77 -19.06
C LEU A 287 0.42 22.78 -17.90
N HIS A 288 -0.03 23.25 -16.72
CA HIS A 288 0.72 23.09 -15.48
C HIS A 288 0.05 22.02 -14.61
N ASP A 289 0.81 21.01 -14.18
CA ASP A 289 0.37 20.18 -13.07
C ASP A 289 0.83 20.80 -11.74
N SER A 290 -0.15 21.13 -10.91
CA SER A 290 0.00 21.56 -9.53
C SER A 290 1.09 22.64 -9.32
N PRO A 291 1.06 23.79 -10.03
CA PRO A 291 2.09 24.84 -9.99
C PRO A 291 2.22 25.59 -8.63
N ARG A 292 1.63 25.03 -7.57
CA ARG A 292 1.83 25.40 -6.17
C ARG A 292 2.88 24.47 -5.53
N GLU A 293 4.05 24.39 -6.13
CA GLU A 293 5.17 23.67 -5.54
C GLU A 293 5.77 24.45 -4.35
N ALA A 294 6.50 23.72 -3.49
CA ALA A 294 7.41 24.25 -2.48
C ALA A 294 6.87 25.41 -1.60
N ASP A 295 5.71 25.19 -0.96
CA ASP A 295 5.07 26.11 0.00
C ASP A 295 4.76 27.52 -0.56
N LEU A 296 4.50 27.64 -1.87
CA LEU A 296 3.98 28.86 -2.46
C LEU A 296 2.70 29.33 -1.75
N ASP A 297 2.72 30.58 -1.29
CA ASP A 297 1.63 31.21 -0.54
C ASP A 297 0.31 31.28 -1.34
N SER A 298 -0.80 31.27 -0.62
CA SER A 298 -2.15 31.23 -1.20
C SER A 298 -2.49 32.47 -2.02
N ALA A 299 -1.98 33.65 -1.66
CA ALA A 299 -2.21 34.88 -2.44
C ALA A 299 -1.34 34.91 -3.71
N LEU A 300 -0.07 34.50 -3.60
CA LEU A 300 0.82 34.35 -4.77
C LEU A 300 0.26 33.33 -5.76
N TYR A 301 -0.30 32.22 -5.25
CA TYR A 301 -0.94 31.19 -6.07
C TYR A 301 -2.23 31.70 -6.73
N ALA A 302 -3.08 32.42 -5.98
CA ALA A 302 -4.31 33.01 -6.51
C ALA A 302 -4.04 34.02 -7.64
N ALA A 303 -2.97 34.82 -7.53
CA ALA A 303 -2.61 35.84 -8.51
C ALA A 303 -2.38 35.28 -9.93
N ILE A 304 -1.82 34.06 -10.04
CA ILE A 304 -1.62 33.36 -11.33
C ILE A 304 -2.96 33.15 -12.08
N PHE A 305 -4.02 32.78 -11.36
CA PHE A 305 -5.35 32.60 -11.95
C PHE A 305 -6.00 33.95 -12.29
N THR A 306 -5.84 34.96 -11.42
CA THR A 306 -6.34 36.32 -11.67
C THR A 306 -5.76 36.89 -12.96
N LEU A 307 -4.44 36.81 -13.15
CA LEU A 307 -3.75 37.27 -14.37
C LEU A 307 -4.27 36.57 -15.64
N ALA A 308 -4.40 35.25 -15.61
CA ALA A 308 -4.91 34.50 -16.77
C ALA A 308 -6.36 34.89 -17.10
N ALA A 309 -7.21 35.04 -16.09
CA ALA A 309 -8.58 35.50 -16.25
C ALA A 309 -8.67 36.96 -16.73
N GLU A 310 -7.74 37.83 -16.32
CA GLU A 310 -7.65 39.20 -16.83
C GLU A 310 -7.28 39.26 -18.32
N TRP A 311 -6.48 38.32 -18.82
CA TRP A 311 -6.22 38.21 -20.27
C TRP A 311 -7.46 37.73 -21.04
N GLU A 312 -8.18 36.74 -20.52
CA GLU A 312 -9.42 36.21 -21.09
C GLU A 312 -10.56 37.24 -21.11
N PHE A 313 -10.84 37.90 -19.97
CA PHE A 313 -11.89 38.91 -19.88
C PHE A 313 -11.50 40.28 -20.48
N GLY A 314 -10.22 40.63 -20.47
CA GLY A 314 -9.72 41.95 -20.87
C GLY A 314 -9.45 42.10 -22.36
N SER A 315 -9.35 41.00 -23.13
CA SER A 315 -9.07 41.05 -24.57
C SER A 315 -10.09 40.24 -25.37
N GLY A 316 -10.87 40.92 -26.22
CA GLY A 316 -12.07 40.36 -26.86
C GLY A 316 -11.85 39.22 -27.86
N VAL A 317 -10.59 38.84 -28.14
CA VAL A 317 -10.23 37.63 -28.91
C VAL A 317 -8.91 37.02 -28.37
N CYS A 318 -8.81 36.78 -27.06
CA CYS A 318 -7.65 36.07 -26.51
C CYS A 318 -7.64 34.61 -26.97
N SER A 319 -6.74 34.26 -27.89
CA SER A 319 -6.63 32.91 -28.45
C SER A 319 -5.59 32.09 -27.69
N PHE A 320 -5.87 31.71 -26.45
CA PHE A 320 -5.04 30.78 -25.68
C PHE A 320 -5.87 29.74 -24.91
N GLN A 321 -5.20 28.69 -24.44
CA GLN A 321 -5.76 27.69 -23.53
C GLN A 321 -4.75 27.39 -22.42
N TYR A 322 -5.09 27.79 -21.20
CA TYR A 322 -4.33 27.45 -19.99
C TYR A 322 -5.09 26.40 -19.18
N ILE A 323 -4.46 25.26 -18.93
CA ILE A 323 -5.01 24.17 -18.12
C ILE A 323 -4.14 24.02 -16.87
N VAL A 324 -4.79 23.95 -15.70
CA VAL A 324 -4.13 23.72 -14.42
C VAL A 324 -4.80 22.54 -13.72
N THR A 325 -4.08 21.45 -13.48
CA THR A 325 -4.48 20.47 -12.45
C THR A 325 -3.97 20.95 -11.10
N THR A 326 -4.77 20.80 -10.04
CA THR A 326 -4.41 21.27 -8.69
C THR A 326 -5.29 20.66 -7.62
N THR A 327 -4.74 20.54 -6.41
CA THR A 327 -5.46 20.19 -5.18
C THR A 327 -5.96 21.42 -4.40
N THR A 328 -5.50 22.63 -4.76
CA THR A 328 -5.89 23.90 -4.13
C THR A 328 -6.94 24.58 -4.99
N ALA A 329 -8.08 24.97 -4.40
CA ALA A 329 -9.17 25.61 -5.14
C ALA A 329 -8.72 26.96 -5.76
N PRO A 330 -9.13 27.28 -7.01
CA PRO A 330 -8.86 28.58 -7.61
C PRO A 330 -9.67 29.70 -6.94
N PRO A 331 -9.40 30.98 -7.23
CA PRO A 331 -10.20 32.11 -6.74
C PRO A 331 -11.70 31.91 -7.00
N GLU A 332 -12.57 32.37 -6.08
CA GLU A 332 -14.01 32.07 -6.06
C GLU A 332 -14.72 32.30 -7.41
N ARG A 333 -14.41 33.40 -8.10
CA ARG A 333 -14.92 33.76 -9.43
C ARG A 333 -14.67 32.67 -10.51
N LEU A 334 -13.69 31.80 -10.30
CA LEU A 334 -13.22 30.78 -11.24
C LEU A 334 -13.53 29.35 -10.76
N GLN A 335 -14.37 29.16 -9.73
CA GLN A 335 -14.76 27.83 -9.21
C GLN A 335 -15.97 27.20 -9.94
N GLY A 336 -16.62 27.95 -10.83
CA GLY A 336 -17.77 27.49 -11.61
C GLY A 336 -17.39 26.52 -12.74
N ASP A 337 -18.38 25.78 -13.24
CA ASP A 337 -18.21 24.74 -14.28
C ASP A 337 -17.79 25.32 -15.66
N GLU A 338 -17.83 26.65 -15.81
CA GLU A 338 -17.22 27.38 -16.94
C GLU A 338 -15.69 27.23 -16.96
N PHE A 339 -15.04 27.10 -15.81
CA PHE A 339 -13.59 26.98 -15.67
C PHE A 339 -13.18 25.59 -15.15
N VAL A 340 -13.87 25.07 -14.14
CA VAL A 340 -13.51 23.78 -13.50
C VAL A 340 -14.13 22.60 -14.26
N LYS A 341 -13.44 22.12 -15.31
CA LYS A 341 -13.94 21.07 -16.22
C LYS A 341 -13.92 19.65 -15.68
N LEU A 342 -13.06 19.36 -14.70
CA LEU A 342 -12.95 18.03 -14.10
C LEU A 342 -12.64 18.17 -12.61
N LYS A 343 -13.39 17.44 -11.79
CA LYS A 343 -13.17 17.27 -10.35
C LYS A 343 -12.90 15.79 -10.13
N MET A 344 -11.83 15.46 -9.41
CA MET A 344 -11.30 14.10 -9.22
C MET A 344 -11.07 13.82 -7.74
N SER A 345 -11.09 12.54 -7.37
CA SER A 345 -10.77 12.08 -6.02
C SER A 345 -9.83 10.87 -6.07
N SER A 346 -9.04 10.66 -5.01
CA SER A 346 -8.26 9.44 -4.82
C SER A 346 -9.12 8.24 -4.39
N THR A 347 -10.35 8.48 -3.91
CA THR A 347 -11.37 7.46 -3.58
C THR A 347 -12.79 8.00 -3.81
N PRO A 348 -13.76 7.18 -4.28
CA PRO A 348 -13.62 5.78 -4.75
C PRO A 348 -12.81 5.68 -6.06
N PRO A 349 -12.41 4.45 -6.50
CA PRO A 349 -11.65 4.27 -7.74
C PRO A 349 -12.28 4.93 -8.97
N ASN A 350 -13.61 4.94 -9.08
CA ASN A 350 -14.37 5.55 -10.18
C ASN A 350 -14.12 7.05 -10.39
N ASP A 351 -13.69 7.76 -9.33
CA ASP A 351 -13.50 9.22 -9.34
C ASP A 351 -12.03 9.61 -9.59
N ARG A 352 -11.16 8.60 -9.78
CA ARG A 352 -9.77 8.77 -10.24
C ARG A 352 -9.70 8.93 -11.75
N LEU A 353 -8.61 9.52 -12.23
CA LEU A 353 -8.34 9.76 -13.66
C LEU A 353 -8.59 8.53 -14.57
N PHE A 354 -8.12 7.35 -14.11
CA PHE A 354 -8.19 6.10 -14.89
C PHE A 354 -9.26 5.10 -14.40
N ARG A 355 -10.09 5.49 -13.42
CA ARG A 355 -11.20 4.68 -12.88
C ARG A 355 -10.83 3.28 -12.34
N THR A 356 -9.57 3.07 -11.97
CA THR A 356 -9.01 1.77 -11.52
C THR A 356 -8.19 1.92 -10.24
N ASP A 357 -7.99 0.80 -9.54
CA ASP A 357 -6.83 0.61 -8.65
C ASP A 357 -5.55 0.36 -9.48
N LEU A 358 -4.41 0.77 -8.92
CA LEU A 358 -3.05 0.72 -9.47
C LEU A 358 -2.14 0.01 -8.48
#